data_AF-A0A3C0TBH2-F1
#
_entry.id   AF-A0A3C0TBH2-F1
#
_cell.length_a   1.000
_cell.length_b   1.000
_cell.length_c   1.000
_cell.angle_alpha   90.00
_cell.angle_beta   90.00
_cell.angle_gamma   90.00
#
_symmetry.space_group_name_H-M   'P 1'
#
loop_
_entity.id
_entity.type
_entity.pdbx_description
1 polymer ?
#
loop_
_entity_poly.entity_id
_entity_poly.type
_entity_poly.pdbx_seq_one_letter_code
_entity_poly.pdbx_strand_id
1 'polypeptide(L)'
;ILTVVQHMLWPSDLGEFEPWQDLEAGLAPILTTQVGDMFLPWSAANSIAIDNEDEEFTVDLAGNTWTQKPQKYHARSLGVLRARYQEVSDNTELNDILSSCHCLDVLSSE
;
A
#
# COMPACT_ATOMS: atom_id res chain seq x y z
N ILE A 1 19.72 -9.13 -14.97
CA ILE A 1 18.53 -9.08 -15.85
C ILE A 1 18.17 -10.48 -16.38
N LEU A 2 19.08 -11.22 -17.03
CA LEU A 2 18.80 -12.58 -17.52
C LEU A 2 18.38 -13.58 -16.43
N THR A 3 19.00 -13.54 -15.24
CA THR A 3 18.71 -14.46 -14.13
C THR A 3 17.31 -14.30 -13.53
N VAL A 4 16.82 -13.06 -13.35
CA VAL A 4 15.48 -12.80 -12.80
C VAL A 4 14.38 -13.26 -13.76
N VAL A 5 14.56 -13.01 -15.06
CA VAL A 5 13.61 -13.45 -16.11
C VAL A 5 13.52 -14.98 -16.14
N GLN A 6 14.63 -15.68 -15.93
CA GLN A 6 14.66 -17.14 -15.92
C GLN A 6 13.88 -17.74 -14.73
N HIS A 7 13.97 -17.13 -13.53
CA HIS A 7 13.18 -17.56 -12.37
C HIS A 7 11.67 -17.33 -12.54
N MET A 8 11.25 -16.30 -13.28
CA MET A 8 9.82 -16.06 -13.56
C MET A 8 9.24 -17.09 -14.53
N LEU A 9 10.02 -17.56 -15.50
CA LEU A 9 9.56 -18.52 -16.53
C LEU A 9 9.57 -19.97 -16.03
N TRP A 10 10.44 -20.29 -15.08
CA TRP A 10 10.52 -21.61 -14.43
C TRP A 10 10.59 -21.44 -12.91
N PRO A 11 9.46 -21.12 -12.26
CA PRO A 11 9.42 -21.01 -10.81
C PRO A 11 9.74 -22.37 -10.19
N SER A 12 10.68 -22.38 -9.25
CA SER A 12 10.98 -23.53 -8.41
C SER A 12 10.57 -23.18 -6.98
N ASP A 13 10.01 -24.15 -6.26
CA ASP A 13 9.80 -24.04 -4.83
C ASP A 13 11.17 -23.99 -4.12
N LEU A 14 11.46 -22.86 -3.49
CA LEU A 14 12.73 -22.61 -2.78
C LEU A 14 12.56 -22.73 -1.26
N GLY A 15 11.40 -23.18 -0.78
CA GLY A 15 11.07 -23.29 0.63
C GLY A 15 10.10 -22.23 1.12
N GLU A 16 9.93 -22.20 2.44
CA GLU A 16 9.02 -21.29 3.15
C GLU A 16 9.46 -19.83 3.05
N PHE A 17 8.52 -18.91 3.29
CA PHE A 17 8.81 -17.48 3.39
C PHE A 17 9.72 -17.17 4.57
N GLU A 18 10.63 -16.22 4.37
CA GLU A 18 11.47 -15.66 5.44
C GLU A 18 10.60 -14.92 6.48
N PRO A 19 10.97 -14.98 7.77
CA PRO A 19 10.23 -14.27 8.81
C PRO A 19 10.44 -12.75 8.70
N TRP A 20 9.49 -11.97 9.23
CA TRP A 20 9.53 -10.50 9.13
C TRP A 20 10.83 -9.91 9.67
N GLN A 21 11.38 -10.45 10.75
CA GLN A 21 12.59 -9.94 11.41
C GLN A 21 13.82 -9.94 10.48
N ASP A 22 13.88 -10.88 9.53
CA ASP A 22 14.97 -10.97 8.55
C ASP A 22 14.75 -10.01 7.36
N LEU A 23 13.49 -9.67 7.06
CA LEU A 23 13.08 -8.84 5.93
C LEU A 23 12.91 -7.36 6.28
N GLU A 24 12.65 -7.04 7.55
CA GLU A 24 12.26 -5.71 8.03
C GLU A 24 13.23 -4.62 7.56
N ALA A 25 14.54 -4.85 7.69
CA ALA A 25 15.56 -3.89 7.30
C ALA A 25 15.51 -3.49 5.82
N GLY A 26 15.01 -4.38 4.95
CA GLY A 26 14.84 -4.12 3.52
C GLY A 26 13.44 -3.63 3.15
N LEU A 27 12.40 -4.17 3.79
CA LEU A 27 11.01 -3.89 3.42
C LEU A 27 10.43 -2.67 4.13
N ALA A 28 10.71 -2.47 5.41
CA ALA A 28 10.11 -1.39 6.19
C ALA A 28 10.38 0.00 5.58
N PRO A 29 11.60 0.36 5.12
CA PRO A 29 11.83 1.66 4.50
C PRO A 29 10.98 1.89 3.24
N ILE A 30 10.72 0.85 2.46
CA ILE A 30 9.89 0.92 1.25
C ILE A 30 8.42 1.07 1.65
N LEU A 31 7.95 0.26 2.61
CA LEU A 31 6.59 0.33 3.12
C LEU A 31 6.30 1.71 3.71
N THR A 32 7.16 2.25 4.57
CA THR A 32 6.96 3.59 5.13
C THR A 32 7.00 4.66 4.04
N THR A 33 8.13 4.79 3.33
CA THR A 33 8.35 5.99 2.50
C THR A 33 7.60 5.99 1.17
N GLN A 34 7.31 4.82 0.60
CA GLN A 34 6.63 4.71 -0.70
C GLN A 34 5.16 4.33 -0.54
N VAL A 35 4.82 3.52 0.46
CA VAL A 35 3.44 3.04 0.64
C VAL A 35 2.68 3.93 1.63
N GLY A 36 3.14 4.02 2.88
CA GLY A 36 2.50 4.77 3.96
C GLY A 36 2.51 6.28 3.77
N ASP A 37 3.65 6.85 3.33
CA ASP A 37 3.82 8.30 3.22
C ASP A 37 3.37 8.88 1.87
N MET A 38 3.24 8.04 0.84
CA MET A 38 3.00 8.48 -0.54
C MET A 38 1.76 7.82 -1.14
N PHE A 39 1.81 6.51 -1.41
CA PHE A 39 0.75 5.83 -2.16
C PHE A 39 -0.60 5.78 -1.44
N LEU A 40 -0.63 5.45 -0.15
CA LEU A 40 -1.87 5.31 0.60
C LEU A 40 -2.58 6.65 0.85
N PRO A 41 -1.90 7.73 1.29
CA PRO A 41 -2.52 9.05 1.44
C PRO A 41 -3.08 9.58 0.11
N TRP A 42 -2.31 9.41 -0.97
CA TRP A 42 -2.78 9.73 -2.31
C TRP A 42 -4.02 8.91 -2.71
N SER A 43 -4.00 7.60 -2.45
CA SER A 43 -5.11 6.71 -2.81
C SER A 43 -6.38 7.06 -2.05
N ALA A 44 -6.26 7.44 -0.77
CA ALA A 44 -7.37 7.90 0.05
C ALA A 44 -7.95 9.21 -0.48
N ALA A 45 -7.11 10.22 -0.74
CA ALA A 45 -7.55 11.50 -1.31
C ALA A 45 -8.22 11.31 -2.68
N ASN A 46 -7.65 10.45 -3.53
CA ASN A 46 -8.24 10.07 -4.81
C ASN A 46 -9.62 9.42 -4.65
N SER A 47 -9.78 8.51 -3.68
CA SER A 47 -11.05 7.84 -3.43
C SER A 47 -12.12 8.82 -2.97
N ILE A 48 -11.79 9.69 -2.02
CA ILE A 48 -12.70 10.74 -1.53
C ILE A 48 -13.17 11.63 -2.69
N ALA A 49 -12.26 12.03 -3.57
CA ALA A 49 -12.59 12.85 -4.73
C ALA A 49 -13.48 12.12 -5.76
N ILE A 50 -13.31 10.80 -5.92
CA ILE A 50 -14.24 9.99 -6.73
C ILE A 50 -15.64 9.98 -6.12
N ASP A 51 -15.75 9.81 -4.79
CA ASP A 51 -17.03 9.73 -4.10
C ASP A 51 -17.77 11.08 -4.10
N ASN A 52 -17.03 12.18 -4.09
CA ASN A 52 -17.56 13.54 -4.18
C ASN A 52 -17.84 14.00 -5.62
N GLU A 53 -17.47 13.22 -6.63
CA GLU A 53 -17.52 13.61 -8.05
C GLU A 53 -16.68 14.86 -8.38
N ASP A 54 -15.57 15.07 -7.67
CA ASP A 54 -14.67 16.21 -7.88
C ASP A 54 -13.94 16.09 -9.24
N GLU A 55 -13.71 17.22 -9.91
CA GLU A 55 -12.94 17.23 -11.17
C GLU A 55 -11.44 17.00 -10.94
N GLU A 56 -10.92 17.48 -9.80
CA GLU A 56 -9.52 17.44 -9.39
C GLU A 56 -9.42 17.33 -7.86
N PHE A 57 -8.35 16.71 -7.36
CA PHE A 57 -8.02 16.70 -5.94
C PHE A 57 -6.58 17.11 -5.71
N THR A 58 -6.31 17.65 -4.52
CA THR A 58 -4.98 18.08 -4.09
C THR A 58 -4.61 17.39 -2.78
N VAL A 59 -3.38 16.90 -2.69
CA VAL A 59 -2.82 16.23 -1.51
C VAL A 59 -1.35 16.57 -1.35
N ASP A 60 -0.91 16.78 -0.11
CA ASP A 60 0.50 16.95 0.21
C ASP A 60 1.16 15.59 0.47
N LEU A 61 2.20 15.28 -0.29
CA LEU A 61 2.92 14.00 -0.26
C LEU A 61 4.42 14.28 -0.12
N ALA A 62 5.05 13.75 0.93
CA ALA A 62 6.46 13.98 1.25
C ALA A 62 6.90 15.46 1.12
N GLY A 63 6.07 16.38 1.62
CA GLY A 63 6.35 17.83 1.61
C GLY A 63 6.12 18.53 0.26
N ASN A 64 5.52 17.86 -0.72
CA ASN A 64 5.17 18.45 -2.01
C ASN A 64 3.66 18.40 -2.21
N THR A 65 3.09 19.49 -2.73
CA THR A 65 1.67 19.54 -3.10
C THR A 65 1.46 18.94 -4.48
N TRP A 66 0.57 17.94 -4.56
CA TRP A 66 0.20 17.25 -5.80
C TRP A 66 -1.26 17.50 -6.12
N THR A 67 -1.55 17.87 -7.36
CA THR A 67 -2.92 18.05 -7.87
C THR A 67 -3.12 17.21 -9.14
N GLN A 68 -4.23 16.50 -9.21
CA GLN A 68 -4.59 15.71 -10.39
C GLN A 68 -6.08 15.39 -10.47
N LYS A 69 -6.52 14.84 -11.60
CA LYS A 69 -7.87 14.28 -11.76
C LYS A 69 -8.03 12.96 -10.97
N PRO A 70 -9.19 12.70 -10.37
CA PRO A 70 -9.46 11.43 -9.69
C PRO A 70 -9.47 10.23 -10.66
N GLN A 71 -9.04 9.06 -10.16
CA GLN A 71 -8.86 7.83 -10.90
C GLN A 71 -9.71 6.70 -10.31
N LYS A 72 -10.78 6.32 -11.04
CA LYS A 72 -11.76 5.30 -10.63
C LYS A 72 -11.14 3.93 -10.33
N TYR A 73 -10.13 3.53 -11.10
CA TYR A 73 -9.47 2.24 -10.92
C TYR A 73 -8.72 2.18 -9.58
N HIS A 74 -8.06 3.28 -9.20
CA HIS A 74 -7.32 3.35 -7.94
C HIS A 74 -8.26 3.37 -6.72
N ALA A 75 -9.39 4.08 -6.79
CA ALA A 75 -10.43 4.02 -5.75
C ALA A 75 -10.93 2.58 -5.54
N ARG A 76 -11.21 1.85 -6.64
CA ARG A 76 -11.61 0.43 -6.56
C ARG A 76 -10.50 -0.43 -5.94
N SER A 77 -9.25 -0.23 -6.33
CA SER A 77 -8.12 -0.98 -5.79
C SER A 77 -7.95 -0.74 -4.29
N LEU A 78 -8.13 0.49 -3.81
CA LEU A 78 -8.09 0.81 -2.38
C LEU A 78 -9.20 0.08 -1.62
N GLY A 79 -10.43 0.07 -2.16
CA GLY A 79 -11.53 -0.71 -1.57
C GLY A 79 -11.22 -2.21 -1.45
N VAL A 80 -10.55 -2.79 -2.44
CA VAL A 80 -10.09 -4.19 -2.36
C VAL A 80 -9.04 -4.37 -1.27
N LEU A 81 -8.06 -3.47 -1.16
CA LEU A 81 -7.03 -3.55 -0.11
C LEU A 81 -7.64 -3.46 1.29
N ARG A 82 -8.60 -2.52 1.50
CA ARG A 82 -9.34 -2.40 2.76
C ARG A 82 -10.13 -3.66 3.06
N ALA A 83 -10.86 -4.22 2.09
CA ALA A 83 -11.59 -5.46 2.28
C ALA A 83 -10.68 -6.64 2.69
N ARG A 84 -9.49 -6.75 2.06
CA ARG A 84 -8.49 -7.76 2.45
C ARG A 84 -7.92 -7.52 3.84
N TYR A 85 -7.65 -6.28 4.21
CA TYR A 85 -7.23 -5.95 5.56
C TYR A 85 -8.28 -6.34 6.60
N GLN A 86 -9.57 -6.11 6.33
CA GLN A 86 -10.65 -6.48 7.25
C GLN A 86 -10.73 -7.99 7.51
N GLU A 87 -10.35 -8.84 6.55
CA GLU A 87 -10.28 -10.30 6.71
C GLU A 87 -9.22 -10.74 7.74
N VAL A 88 -8.24 -9.88 8.06
CA VAL A 88 -7.09 -10.18 8.94
C VAL A 88 -6.86 -9.11 10.01
N SER A 89 -7.87 -8.29 10.30
CA SER A 89 -7.76 -7.12 11.18
C SER A 89 -7.48 -7.46 12.65
N ASP A 90 -7.71 -8.71 13.05
CA ASP A 90 -7.40 -9.25 14.38
C ASP A 90 -5.92 -9.66 14.54
N ASN A 91 -5.14 -9.66 13.46
CA ASN A 91 -3.71 -9.97 13.51
C ASN A 91 -2.91 -8.81 14.11
N THR A 92 -2.53 -8.97 15.39
CA THR A 92 -1.79 -7.94 16.14
C THR A 92 -0.39 -7.67 15.57
N GLU A 93 0.36 -8.72 15.19
CA GLU A 93 1.72 -8.56 14.64
C GLU A 93 1.70 -7.79 13.33
N LEU A 94 0.73 -8.09 12.46
CA LEU A 94 0.53 -7.34 11.22
C LEU A 94 0.15 -5.88 11.49
N ASN A 95 -0.76 -5.64 12.45
CA ASN A 95 -1.17 -4.29 12.81
C ASN A 95 0.01 -3.45 13.33
N ASP A 96 0.90 -4.04 14.13
CA ASP A 96 2.10 -3.35 14.63
C ASP A 96 3.03 -2.95 13.47
N ILE A 97 3.23 -3.84 12.50
CA ILE A 97 4.02 -3.55 11.29
C ILE A 97 3.36 -2.45 10.45
N LEU A 98 2.06 -2.57 10.17
CA LEU A 98 1.33 -1.59 9.36
C LEU A 98 1.28 -0.22 10.05
N SER A 99 1.17 -0.19 11.38
CA SER A 99 1.19 1.05 12.16
C SER A 99 2.57 1.70 12.12
N SER A 100 3.65 0.94 12.32
CA SER A 100 5.02 1.48 12.26
C SER A 100 5.40 1.97 10.86
N CYS A 101 4.74 1.43 9.82
CA CYS A 101 4.91 1.84 8.44
C CYS A 101 3.90 2.89 7.94
N HIS A 102 3.09 3.49 8.83
CA HIS A 102 2.08 4.51 8.51
C HIS A 102 0.97 4.05 7.53
N CYS A 103 0.76 2.74 7.41
CA CYS A 103 -0.23 2.16 6.50
C CYS A 103 -1.59 1.92 7.16
N LEU A 104 -1.59 1.67 8.48
CA LEU A 104 -2.76 1.12 9.18
C LEU A 104 -3.99 2.03 9.11
N ASP A 105 -3.83 3.33 9.32
CA ASP A 105 -4.96 4.27 9.39
C ASP A 105 -5.78 4.27 8.09
N VAL A 106 -5.10 4.29 6.93
CA VAL A 106 -5.77 4.29 5.63
C VAL A 106 -6.45 2.95 5.32
N LEU A 107 -5.84 1.83 5.75
CA LEU A 107 -6.33 0.48 5.48
C LEU A 107 -7.48 0.05 6.41
N SER A 108 -7.48 0.56 7.64
CA SER A 108 -8.53 0.29 8.64
C SER A 108 -9.75 1.21 8.51
N SER A 109 -9.61 2.30 7.74
CA SER A 109 -10.72 3.20 7.40
C SER A 109 -11.83 2.49 6.62
N GLU A 110 -13.08 2.87 6.86
CA GLU A 110 -14.27 2.41 6.13
C GLU A 110 -14.26 2.86 4.65
#